data_AF-A0A964CCR4-F1
#
_entry.id   AF-A0A964CCR4-F1
#
_cell.length_a   1.000
_cell.length_b   1.000
_cell.length_c   1.000
_cell.angle_alpha   90.00
_cell.angle_beta   90.00
_cell.angle_gamma   90.00
#
_symmetry.space_group_name_H-M   'P 1'
#
loop_
_entity.id
_entity.type
_entity.pdbx_description
1 polymer ?
#
loop_
_entity_poly.entity_id
_entity_poly.type
_entity_poly.pdbx_seq_one_letter_code
_entity_poly.pdbx_strand_id
1 'polypeptide(L)'
;MNMTLTQVIPERDARILCWYLNTTNQVQIARITNIPNWYFERTVFPGERFLFEALPEALLEVCRSTETGAIVCERILCDRLRVQELSAPD
;
A
#
# COMPACT_ATOMS: atom_id res chain seq x y z
N MET A 1 15.96 -27.41 25.08
CA MET A 1 16.08 -26.70 23.80
C MET A 1 14.99 -25.65 23.76
N ASN A 2 15.36 -24.43 24.14
CA ASN A 2 14.51 -23.27 24.32
C ASN A 2 14.68 -22.35 23.11
N MET A 3 13.70 -22.34 22.22
CA MET A 3 13.61 -21.37 21.13
C MET A 3 13.35 -19.99 21.72
N THR A 4 14.36 -19.12 21.72
CA THR A 4 14.17 -17.69 21.92
C THR A 4 13.56 -17.09 20.65
N LEU A 5 12.25 -16.88 20.69
CA LEU A 5 11.46 -16.10 19.73
C LEU A 5 11.80 -14.62 19.89
N THR A 6 13.01 -14.24 19.53
CA THR A 6 13.41 -12.85 19.32
C THR A 6 13.90 -12.71 17.90
N GLN A 7 12.99 -12.93 16.94
CA GLN A 7 13.05 -12.13 15.71
C GLN A 7 12.62 -10.72 16.11
N VAL A 8 13.59 -9.93 16.53
CA VAL A 8 13.47 -8.48 16.55
C VAL A 8 13.28 -8.08 15.09
N ILE A 9 12.04 -7.82 14.70
CA ILE A 9 11.73 -7.10 13.46
C ILE A 9 12.47 -5.76 13.60
N PRO A 10 13.44 -5.42 12.73
CA PRO A 10 14.03 -4.10 12.80
C PRO A 10 12.92 -3.10 12.46
N GLU A 11 12.67 -2.19 13.40
CA GLU A 11 11.88 -0.96 13.26
C GLU A 11 10.44 -1.11 12.72
N ARG A 12 9.49 -1.43 13.61
CA ARG A 12 8.05 -1.22 13.34
C ARG A 12 7.69 0.26 13.16
N ASP A 13 8.56 1.19 13.54
CA ASP A 13 8.32 2.64 13.65
C ASP A 13 8.64 3.46 12.39
N ALA A 14 9.16 2.86 11.32
CA ALA A 14 9.44 3.57 10.07
C ALA A 14 8.23 3.69 9.13
N ARG A 15 7.07 3.15 9.51
CA ARG A 15 5.88 3.16 8.65
C ARG A 15 5.28 4.56 8.57
N ILE A 16 4.86 4.92 7.36
CA ILE A 16 4.14 6.15 7.07
C ILE A 16 2.66 5.85 6.80
N LEU A 17 1.80 6.81 7.12
CA LEU A 17 0.40 6.76 6.71
C LEU A 17 0.31 7.15 5.23
N CYS A 18 -0.23 6.25 4.42
CA CYS A 18 -0.44 6.42 2.99
C CYS A 18 -1.94 6.48 2.67
N TRP A 19 -2.28 7.07 1.53
CA TRP A 19 -3.62 7.04 0.98
C TRP A 19 -3.62 6.71 -0.51
N TYR A 20 -4.65 6.01 -0.97
CA TYR A 20 -4.90 5.78 -2.39
C TYR A 20 -6.39 6.00 -2.69
N LEU A 21 -6.67 6.55 -3.87
CA LEU A 21 -8.02 6.73 -4.40
C LEU A 21 -8.09 6.02 -5.75
N ASN A 22 -9.04 5.10 -5.89
CA ASN A 22 -9.38 4.58 -7.19
C ASN A 22 -10.20 5.61 -7.96
N THR A 23 -9.56 6.35 -8.86
CA THR A 23 -10.21 7.32 -9.74
C THR A 23 -10.77 6.70 -11.02
N THR A 24 -10.68 5.37 -11.19
CA THR A 24 -11.21 4.67 -12.37
C THR A 24 -12.61 4.13 -12.11
N ASN A 25 -13.31 3.76 -13.18
CA ASN A 25 -14.65 3.14 -13.11
C ASN A 25 -14.59 1.60 -13.03
N GLN A 26 -13.43 1.04 -12.66
CA GLN A 26 -13.21 -0.41 -12.59
C GLN A 26 -12.76 -0.81 -11.18
N VAL A 27 -13.15 -2.00 -10.74
CA VAL A 27 -12.61 -2.59 -9.50
C VAL A 27 -11.13 -2.88 -9.69
N GLN A 28 -10.34 -2.58 -8.66
CA GLN A 28 -8.89 -2.78 -8.65
C GLN A 28 -8.48 -3.67 -7.49
N ILE A 29 -7.32 -4.30 -7.61
CA ILE A 29 -6.64 -5.01 -6.52
C ILE A 29 -5.34 -4.27 -6.22
N ALA A 30 -5.21 -3.76 -4.99
CA ALA A 30 -4.02 -3.09 -4.50
C ALA A 30 -3.21 -4.04 -3.60
N ARG A 31 -1.89 -4.14 -3.83
CA ARG A 31 -0.99 -5.09 -3.17
C ARG A 31 0.35 -4.45 -2.82
N ILE A 32 1.03 -5.00 -1.82
CA ILE A 32 2.46 -4.76 -1.59
C ILE A 32 3.15 -6.12 -1.56
N THR A 33 4.04 -6.36 -2.52
CA THR A 33 4.72 -7.65 -2.70
C THR A 33 6.24 -7.55 -2.66
N ASN A 34 6.79 -6.33 -2.69
CA ASN A 34 8.23 -6.09 -2.71
C ASN A 34 8.89 -6.08 -1.31
N ILE A 35 8.09 -6.18 -0.23
CA ILE A 35 8.61 -6.28 1.13
C ILE A 35 8.50 -7.74 1.62
N PRO A 36 9.62 -8.39 1.97
CA PRO A 36 9.60 -9.79 2.39
C PRO A 36 8.82 -9.98 3.69
N ASN A 37 8.10 -11.10 3.81
CA ASN A 37 7.32 -11.49 4.99
C ASN A 37 6.20 -10.52 5.38
N TRP A 38 5.72 -9.69 4.45
CA TRP A 38 4.57 -8.81 4.66
C TRP A 38 3.50 -9.11 3.62
N TYR A 39 2.31 -9.49 4.10
CA TYR A 39 1.11 -9.60 3.28
C TYR A 39 0.25 -8.33 3.35
N PHE A 40 0.02 -7.71 2.20
CA PHE A 40 -0.94 -6.62 2.03
C PHE A 40 -1.68 -6.80 0.71
N GLU A 41 -3.01 -6.92 0.77
CA GLU A 41 -3.89 -6.98 -0.38
C GLU A 41 -5.25 -6.34 -0.04
N ARG A 42 -5.79 -5.53 -0.96
CA ARG A 42 -7.10 -4.88 -0.83
C ARG A 42 -7.81 -4.88 -2.17
N THR A 43 -9.11 -5.16 -2.16
CA THR A 43 -10.00 -4.79 -3.27
C THR A 43 -10.38 -3.32 -3.12
N VAL A 44 -10.37 -2.56 -4.22
CA VAL A 44 -10.64 -1.12 -4.23
C VAL A 44 -11.72 -0.83 -5.27
N PHE A 45 -12.89 -0.40 -4.83
CA PHE A 45 -14.02 -0.08 -5.70
C PHE A 45 -13.86 1.27 -6.41
N PRO A 46 -14.57 1.51 -7.52
CA PRO A 46 -14.60 2.82 -8.16
C PRO A 46 -14.95 3.95 -7.18
N GLY A 47 -14.12 4.98 -7.12
CA GLY A 47 -14.28 6.13 -6.21
C GLY A 47 -13.91 5.85 -4.75
N GLU A 48 -13.52 4.63 -4.40
CA GLU A 48 -13.11 4.31 -3.03
C GLU A 48 -11.73 4.90 -2.72
N ARG A 49 -11.65 5.60 -1.58
CA ARG A 49 -10.39 6.00 -0.96
C ARG A 49 -10.14 5.11 0.24
N PHE A 50 -8.91 4.64 0.39
CA PHE A 50 -8.48 3.97 1.60
C PHE A 50 -7.16 4.54 2.12
N LEU A 51 -6.98 4.38 3.43
CA LEU A 51 -5.75 4.66 4.14
C LEU A 51 -5.08 3.35 4.51
N PHE A 52 -3.75 3.35 4.52
CA PHE A 52 -2.96 2.19 4.91
C PHE A 52 -1.59 2.63 5.43
N GLU A 53 -1.00 1.85 6.31
CA GLU A 53 0.37 2.07 6.77
C GLU A 53 1.35 1.26 5.93
N ALA A 54 2.44 1.88 5.50
CA ALA A 54 3.48 1.18 4.78
C ALA A 54 4.89 1.72 5.02
N LEU A 55 5.92 0.91 4.73
CA LEU A 55 7.30 1.41 4.64
C LEU A 55 7.40 2.38 3.44
N PRO A 56 8.16 3.50 3.55
CA PRO A 56 8.32 4.46 2.46
C PRO A 56 8.79 3.82 1.13
N GLU A 57 9.67 2.82 1.22
CA GLU A 57 10.22 2.06 0.09
C GLU A 57 9.30 0.97 -0.47
N ALA A 58 8.16 0.70 0.18
CA ALA A 58 7.18 -0.23 -0.33
C ALA A 58 6.55 0.28 -1.64
N LEU A 59 6.18 -0.65 -2.52
CA LEU A 59 5.52 -0.36 -3.79
C LEU A 59 4.07 -0.84 -3.70
N LEU A 60 3.13 0.10 -3.74
CA LEU A 60 1.72 -0.21 -3.94
C LEU A 60 1.52 -0.59 -5.41
N GLU A 61 1.35 -1.89 -5.66
CA GLU A 61 0.96 -2.42 -6.96
C GLU A 61 -0.57 -2.38 -7.08
N VAL A 62 -1.09 -1.72 -8.11
CA VAL A 62 -2.53 -1.61 -8.37
C VAL A 62 -2.84 -2.25 -9.71
N CYS A 63 -3.61 -3.33 -9.68
CA CYS A 63 -3.98 -4.11 -10.85
C CYS A 63 -5.46 -3.95 -11.19
N ARG A 64 -5.78 -3.88 -12.47
CA ARG A 64 -7.17 -3.88 -12.98
C ARG A 64 -7.29 -4.67 -14.27
N SER A 65 -8.49 -5.16 -14.56
CA SER A 65 -8.81 -5.77 -15.86
C SER A 65 -9.19 -4.68 -16.86
N THR A 66 -8.62 -4.77 -18.06
CA THR A 66 -8.95 -3.92 -19.20
C THR A 66 -10.21 -4.40 -19.91
N GLU A 67 -10.77 -3.62 -20.83
CA GLU A 67 -11.96 -4.02 -21.61
C GLU A 67 -11.73 -5.29 -22.44
N THR A 68 -10.48 -5.60 -22.80
CA THR A 68 -10.12 -6.84 -23.51
C THR A 68 -9.94 -8.04 -22.57
N GLY A 69 -10.14 -7.85 -21.26
CA GLY A 69 -9.93 -8.86 -20.22
C GLY A 69 -8.47 -9.02 -19.77
N ALA A 70 -7.51 -8.34 -20.42
CA ALA A 70 -6.11 -8.36 -19.98
C ALA A 70 -5.95 -7.65 -18.62
N ILE A 71 -5.06 -8.14 -17.77
CA ILE A 71 -4.73 -7.49 -16.49
C ILE A 71 -3.55 -6.56 -16.71
N VAL A 72 -3.71 -5.31 -16.28
CA VAL A 72 -2.63 -4.31 -16.25
C VAL A 72 -2.39 -3.90 -14.81
N CYS A 73 -1.12 -3.74 -14.45
CA CYS A 73 -0.70 -3.35 -13.11
C CYS A 73 0.27 -2.18 -13.17
N GLU A 74 0.10 -1.23 -12.26
CA GLU A 74 1.01 -0.11 -12.06
C GLU A 74 1.61 -0.20 -10.66
N ARG A 75 2.81 0.34 -10.45
CA ARG A 75 3.48 0.36 -9.14
C ARG A 75 3.77 1.78 -8.71
N ILE A 76 3.41 2.11 -7.48
CA ILE A 76 3.55 3.44 -6.90
C ILE A 76 4.37 3.32 -5.61
N LEU A 77 5.44 4.10 -5.50
CA LEU A 77 6.22 4.18 -4.26
C LEU A 77 5.34 4.76 -3.14
N CYS A 78 5.25 4.05 -2.01
CA CYS A 78 4.41 4.45 -0.88
C CYS A 78 4.79 5.82 -0.32
N ASP A 79 6.06 6.20 -0.38
CA ASP A 79 6.50 7.56 -0.02
C ASP A 79 5.77 8.67 -0.80
N ARG A 80 5.37 8.41 -2.06
CA ARG A 80 4.58 9.35 -2.87
C ARG A 80 3.10 9.39 -2.48
N LEU A 81 2.64 8.39 -1.74
CA LEU A 81 1.26 8.26 -1.25
C LEU A 81 1.10 8.76 0.19
N ARG A 82 2.18 9.29 0.78
CA ARG A 82 2.20 9.79 2.16
C ARG A 82 1.11 10.85 2.37
N VAL A 83 0.34 10.69 3.45
CA VAL A 83 -0.57 11.72 3.94
C VAL A 83 0.27 12.88 4.45
N GLN A 84 0.01 14.08 3.94
CA GLN A 84 0.61 15.31 4.46
C GLN A 84 -0.30 15.87 5.55
N GLU A 85 0.23 16.04 6.75
CA GLU A 85 -0.45 16.83 7.77
C GLU A 85 -0.35 18.30 7.35
N LEU A 86 -1.51 18.95 7.18
CA LEU A 86 -1.55 20.40 7.11
C LEU A 86 -1.36 20.91 8.54
N SER A 87 -0.17 21.40 8.86
CA SER A 87 0.01 22.18 10.09
C SER A 87 -0.88 23.42 9.96
N ALA A 88 -1.86 23.58 10.86
CA ALA A 88 -2.61 24.82 10.95
C ALA A 88 -1.62 25.98 11.13
N PRO A 89 -1.75 27.10 10.38
CA PRO A 89 -0.96 28.28 10.68
C PRO A 89 -1.32 28.77 12.09
N ASP A 90 -0.30 28.97 12.93
CA ASP A 90 -0.41 29.59 14.26
C ASP A 90 -1.04 31.00 14.19
#